data_AF-A0A6B3FX47-F1
#
_entry.id   AF-A0A6B3FX47-F1
#
_cell.length_a   1.000
_cell.length_b   1.000
_cell.length_c   1.000
_cell.angle_alpha   90.00
_cell.angle_beta   90.00
_cell.angle_gamma   90.00
#
_symmetry.space_group_name_H-M   'P 1'
#
loop_
_entity.id
_entity.type
_entity.pdbx_description
1 polymer ?
#
loop_
_entity_poly.entity_id
_entity_poly.type
_entity_poly.pdbx_seq_one_letter_code
_entity_poly.pdbx_strand_id
1 'polypeptide(L)'
;ATRWTYATGVLDARSAERLLDLWCEALNTLAGAPADPVHTPSDFPLVQLDQARVDTLQGRWPALRDVWPLTPLQEGLYALTLLAGDDIDVYTMQLTLRLTGELDPAALWRAAAALL
;
A
#
# COMPACT_ATOMS: atom_id res chain seq x y z
N ALA A 1 16.48 17.59 24.82
CA ALA A 1 16.29 16.67 25.94
C ALA A 1 14.80 16.41 26.10
N THR A 2 14.36 15.16 26.02
CA THR A 2 12.94 14.79 26.13
C THR A 2 12.57 14.72 27.61
N ARG A 3 11.57 15.50 28.05
CA ARG A 3 11.10 15.50 29.44
C ARG A 3 9.85 14.63 29.55
N TRP A 4 9.86 13.69 30.48
CA TRP A 4 8.72 12.83 30.79
C TRP A 4 8.09 13.21 32.12
N THR A 5 6.79 12.96 32.22
CA THR A 5 5.98 13.17 33.42
C THR A 5 5.04 11.98 33.60
N TYR A 6 4.70 11.65 34.84
CA TYR A 6 3.80 10.55 35.18
C TYR A 6 2.82 10.97 36.27
N ALA A 7 1.69 10.27 36.37
CA ALA A 7 0.67 10.52 37.37
C ALA A 7 1.14 10.01 38.75
N THR A 8 1.70 10.91 39.56
CA THR A 8 2.27 10.59 40.89
C THR A 8 1.26 10.08 41.92
N GLY A 9 -0.04 10.30 41.70
CA GLY A 9 -1.11 9.72 42.51
C GLY A 9 -1.47 8.28 42.17
N VAL A 10 -0.92 7.74 41.07
CA VAL A 10 -1.20 6.38 40.57
C VAL A 10 0.07 5.53 40.56
N LEU A 11 1.21 6.12 40.21
CA LEU A 11 2.50 5.45 40.12
C LEU A 11 3.53 6.14 41.02
N ASP A 12 4.31 5.34 41.74
CA ASP A 12 5.51 5.83 42.41
C ASP A 12 6.66 6.05 41.41
N ALA A 13 7.69 6.79 41.85
CA ALA A 13 8.84 7.13 41.01
C ALA A 13 9.55 5.89 40.46
N ARG A 14 9.74 4.87 41.30
CA ARG A 14 10.44 3.64 40.94
C ARG A 14 9.70 2.87 39.84
N SER A 15 8.38 2.80 39.93
CA SER A 15 7.52 2.13 38.95
C SER A 15 7.49 2.91 37.64
N ALA A 16 7.46 4.24 37.69
CA ALA A 16 7.54 5.09 36.53
C ALA A 16 8.90 4.97 35.80
N GLU A 17 10.01 4.98 36.55
CA GLU A 17 11.36 4.73 36.02
C GLU A 17 11.44 3.34 35.37
N ARG A 18 10.98 2.30 36.07
CA ARG A 18 10.97 0.94 35.53
C ARG A 18 10.14 0.82 34.24
N LEU A 19 8.99 1.49 34.17
CA LEU A 19 8.17 1.50 32.96
C LEU A 19 8.91 2.18 31.79
N LEU A 20 9.59 3.29 32.07
CA LEU A 20 10.38 4.00 31.07
C LEU A 20 11.54 3.13 30.56
N ASP A 21 12.25 2.44 31.45
CA ASP A 21 13.34 1.53 31.09
C ASP A 21 12.82 0.40 30.19
N LEU A 22 11.72 -0.25 30.58
CA LEU A 22 11.09 -1.31 29.79
C LEU A 22 10.58 -0.80 28.44
N TRP A 23 10.05 0.42 28.39
CA TRP A 23 9.59 1.05 27.15
C TRP A 23 10.76 1.32 26.20
N CYS A 24 11.86 1.89 26.70
CA CYS A 24 13.09 2.10 25.94
C CYS A 24 13.69 0.77 25.46
N GLU A 25 13.71 -0.27 26.30
CA GLU A 25 14.16 -1.61 25.93
C GLU A 25 13.30 -2.20 24.80
N ALA A 26 11.97 -2.09 24.90
CA ALA A 26 11.05 -2.56 23.87
C ALA A 26 11.25 -1.81 22.54
N LEU A 27 11.40 -0.48 22.58
CA LEU A 27 11.66 0.33 21.39
C LEU A 27 13.00 0.00 20.74
N ASN A 28 14.07 -0.21 21.53
CA ASN A 28 15.37 -0.61 21.01
C ASN A 28 15.32 -2.00 20.38
N THR A 29 14.54 -2.92 20.97
CA THR A 29 14.31 -4.26 20.41
C THR A 29 13.60 -4.17 19.07
N LEU A 30 12.55 -3.34 18.96
CA LEU A 30 11.84 -3.11 17.69
C LEU A 30 12.72 -2.45 16.64
N ALA A 31 13.53 -1.45 17.02
CA ALA A 31 14.45 -0.77 16.11
C ALA A 31 15.59 -1.67 15.60
N GLY A 32 15.96 -2.70 16.37
CA GLY A 32 16.99 -3.68 16.00
C GLY A 32 16.46 -4.88 15.21
N ALA A 33 15.14 -5.06 15.10
CA ALA A 33 14.57 -6.15 14.34
C ALA A 33 14.76 -5.92 12.82
N PRO A 34 15.15 -6.95 12.05
CA PRO A 34 15.16 -6.83 10.59
C PRO A 34 13.74 -6.56 10.11
N ALA A 35 13.55 -5.41 9.47
CA ALA A 35 12.26 -5.03 8.92
C ALA A 35 12.03 -5.79 7.61
N ASP A 36 11.40 -6.96 7.67
CA ASP A 36 10.41 -7.21 6.64
C ASP A 36 9.26 -6.24 6.94
N PRO A 37 8.88 -5.35 6.00
CA PRO A 37 7.79 -4.43 6.24
C PRO A 37 6.49 -5.24 6.36
N VAL A 38 6.13 -5.58 7.59
CA VAL A 38 4.80 -6.11 7.88
C VAL A 38 3.88 -4.92 7.83
N HIS A 39 3.04 -4.88 6.80
CA HIS A 39 2.08 -3.79 6.66
C HIS A 39 0.99 -4.00 7.70
N THR A 40 0.48 -2.88 8.18
CA THR A 40 -0.65 -2.80 9.09
C THR A 40 -1.77 -2.02 8.38
N PRO A 41 -3.03 -2.15 8.83
CA PRO A 41 -4.11 -1.31 8.30
C PRO A 41 -3.82 0.19 8.29
N SER A 42 -3.03 0.68 9.25
CA SER A 42 -2.63 2.11 9.29
C SER A 42 -1.74 2.54 8.13
N ASP A 43 -1.08 1.62 7.44
CA ASP A 43 -0.26 1.92 6.26
C ASP A 43 -1.12 2.19 5.00
N PHE A 44 -2.42 1.89 5.03
CA PHE A 44 -3.35 2.04 3.91
C PHE A 44 -4.55 2.94 4.26
N PRO A 45 -4.36 4.23 4.59
CA PRO A 45 -5.41 5.08 5.13
C PRO A 45 -6.56 5.38 4.15
N LEU A 46 -6.35 5.13 2.85
CA LEU A 46 -7.34 5.39 1.80
C LEU A 46 -8.40 4.29 1.67
N VAL A 47 -8.18 3.12 2.29
CA VAL A 47 -9.08 1.96 2.20
C VAL A 47 -9.25 1.32 3.57
N GLN A 48 -10.47 0.92 3.93
CA GLN A 48 -10.73 0.21 5.18
C GLN A 48 -10.35 -1.27 5.05
N LEU A 49 -9.19 -1.63 5.59
CA LEU A 49 -8.67 -3.00 5.61
C LEU A 49 -8.54 -3.50 7.06
N ASP A 50 -8.82 -4.78 7.28
CA ASP A 50 -8.42 -5.48 8.49
C ASP A 50 -7.05 -6.14 8.29
N GLN A 51 -6.42 -6.61 9.37
CA GLN A 51 -5.09 -7.22 9.28
C GLN A 51 -5.09 -8.47 8.39
N ALA A 52 -6.14 -9.29 8.43
CA ALA A 52 -6.24 -10.51 7.63
C ALA A 52 -6.22 -10.21 6.12
N ARG A 53 -6.87 -9.13 5.68
CA ARG A 53 -6.81 -8.65 4.30
C ARG A 53 -5.43 -8.13 3.94
N VAL A 54 -4.80 -7.35 4.82
CA VAL A 54 -3.44 -6.86 4.59
C VAL A 54 -2.48 -8.04 4.38
N ASP A 55 -2.52 -9.04 5.27
CA ASP A 55 -1.67 -10.23 5.18
C ASP A 55 -1.90 -10.99 3.86
N THR A 56 -3.16 -11.09 3.43
CA THR A 56 -3.53 -11.70 2.14
C THR A 56 -2.93 -10.92 0.96
N LEU A 57 -3.01 -9.59 0.98
CA LEU A 57 -2.43 -8.75 -0.08
C LEU A 57 -0.90 -8.87 -0.09
N GLN A 58 -0.25 -8.85 1.07
CA GLN A 58 1.20 -8.99 1.18
C GLN A 58 1.69 -10.36 0.69
N GLY A 59 0.98 -11.44 1.03
CA GLY A 59 1.31 -12.79 0.56
C GLY A 59 1.19 -12.93 -0.96
N ARG A 60 0.27 -12.20 -1.59
CA ARG A 60 0.08 -12.21 -3.05
C ARG A 60 0.99 -11.25 -3.79
N TRP A 61 1.30 -10.10 -3.20
CA TRP A 61 2.16 -9.05 -3.78
C TRP A 61 3.27 -8.67 -2.79
N PRO A 62 4.44 -9.36 -2.85
CA PRO A 62 5.55 -9.07 -1.94
C PRO A 62 6.09 -7.64 -2.03
N ALA A 63 5.89 -6.97 -3.17
CA ALA A 63 6.25 -5.58 -3.42
C ALA A 63 5.08 -4.59 -3.19
N LEU A 64 4.03 -4.99 -2.47
CA LEU A 64 2.89 -4.12 -2.15
C LEU A 64 3.38 -2.85 -1.45
N ARG A 65 3.01 -1.69 -2.00
CA ARG A 65 3.38 -0.39 -1.45
C ARG A 65 2.19 0.39 -0.90
N ASP A 66 1.04 0.28 -1.56
CA ASP A 66 -0.14 1.08 -1.25
C ASP A 66 -1.39 0.43 -1.82
N VAL A 67 -2.56 0.83 -1.33
CA VAL A 67 -3.87 0.39 -1.79
C VAL A 67 -4.77 1.61 -1.95
N TRP A 68 -5.22 1.84 -3.19
CA TRP A 68 -6.06 2.98 -3.53
C TRP A 68 -7.49 2.52 -3.77
N PRO A 69 -8.50 3.28 -3.33
CA PRO A 69 -9.88 3.02 -3.71
C PRO A 69 -10.05 3.26 -5.21
N LEU A 70 -11.06 2.62 -5.79
CA LEU A 70 -11.45 2.94 -7.16
C LEU A 70 -11.95 4.38 -7.24
N THR A 71 -11.65 5.05 -8.34
CA THR A 71 -12.32 6.32 -8.68
C THR A 71 -13.79 6.05 -9.04
N PRO A 72 -14.69 7.06 -8.97
CA PRO A 72 -16.10 6.86 -9.30
C PRO A 72 -16.35 6.26 -10.68
N LEU A 73 -15.54 6.63 -11.68
CA LEU A 73 -15.63 6.03 -13.01
C LEU A 73 -15.20 4.56 -13.01
N GLN A 74 -14.12 4.22 -12.31
CA GLN A 74 -13.65 2.85 -12.18
C GLN A 74 -14.66 1.97 -11.41
N GLU A 75 -15.33 2.49 -10.38
CA GLU A 75 -16.42 1.77 -9.71
C GLU A 75 -17.58 1.46 -10.65
N GLY A 76 -17.99 2.44 -11.46
CA GLY A 76 -19.05 2.25 -12.46
C GLY A 76 -18.67 1.21 -13.51
N LEU A 77 -17.45 1.26 -14.03
CA LEU A 77 -16.94 0.27 -14.99
C LEU A 77 -16.85 -1.13 -14.37
N TYR A 78 -16.36 -1.25 -13.13
CA TYR A 78 -16.31 -2.52 -12.42
C TYR A 78 -17.71 -3.12 -12.23
N ALA A 79 -18.69 -2.32 -11.80
CA ALA A 79 -20.08 -2.77 -11.69
C ALA A 79 -20.64 -3.28 -13.03
N LEU A 80 -20.33 -2.61 -14.13
CA LEU A 80 -20.76 -3.01 -15.47
C LEU A 80 -20.09 -4.31 -15.94
N THR A 81 -18.81 -4.53 -15.61
CA THR A 81 -18.15 -5.83 -15.88
C THR A 81 -18.80 -6.99 -15.13
N LEU A 82 -19.22 -6.78 -13.87
CA LEU A 82 -19.92 -7.81 -13.10
C LEU A 82 -21.32 -8.14 -13.67
N LEU A 83 -21.98 -7.17 -14.32
CA LEU A 83 -23.27 -7.36 -14.99
C LEU A 83 -23.15 -8.05 -16.36
N ALA A 84 -22.05 -7.82 -17.07
CA ALA A 84 -21.82 -8.37 -18.41
C ALA A 84 -21.55 -9.89 -18.41
N GLY A 85 -21.06 -10.46 -17.30
CA GLY A 85 -20.73 -11.89 -17.22
C GLY A 85 -19.53 -12.27 -18.10
N ASP A 86 -19.50 -13.50 -18.63
CA ASP A 86 -18.45 -14.01 -19.53
C ASP A 86 -18.61 -13.54 -21.00
N ASP A 87 -19.48 -12.55 -21.25
CA ASP A 87 -19.69 -11.99 -22.59
C ASP A 87 -18.52 -11.06 -23.00
N ILE A 88 -18.46 -10.65 -24.28
CA ILE A 88 -17.37 -9.81 -24.82
C ILE A 88 -17.10 -8.61 -23.89
N ASP A 89 -15.83 -8.37 -23.54
CA ASP A 89 -15.43 -7.19 -22.75
C ASP A 89 -15.67 -5.89 -23.54
N VAL A 90 -16.88 -5.37 -23.40
CA VAL A 90 -17.36 -4.13 -24.01
C VAL A 90 -16.58 -2.89 -23.58
N TYR A 91 -15.69 -3.01 -22.59
CA TYR A 91 -14.85 -1.92 -22.09
C TYR A 91 -13.39 -2.01 -22.56
N THR A 92 -13.05 -2.99 -23.39
CA THR A 92 -11.77 -2.98 -24.10
C THR A 92 -11.75 -1.84 -25.13
N MET A 93 -10.94 -0.82 -24.86
CA MET A 93 -10.74 0.31 -25.77
C MET A 93 -9.62 -0.01 -26.76
N GLN A 94 -9.94 0.00 -28.06
CA GLN A 94 -8.96 -0.10 -29.13
C GLN A 94 -8.73 1.26 -29.77
N LEU A 95 -7.52 1.81 -29.61
CA LEU A 95 -7.07 2.98 -30.35
C LEU A 95 -6.22 2.54 -31.54
N THR A 96 -6.69 2.79 -32.76
CA THR A 96 -5.92 2.50 -33.99
C THR A 96 -5.33 3.79 -34.54
N LEU A 97 -4.00 3.84 -34.62
CA LEU A 97 -3.25 4.99 -35.11
C LEU A 97 -2.63 4.63 -36.47
N ARG A 98 -2.79 5.52 -37.46
CA ARG A 98 -2.08 5.42 -38.74
C ARG A 98 -0.84 6.30 -38.67
N LEU A 99 0.32 5.68 -38.75
CA LEU A 99 1.59 6.38 -38.92
C LEU A 99 1.87 6.55 -40.42
N THR A 100 2.38 7.71 -40.81
CA THR A 100 2.73 8.03 -42.21
C THR A 100 4.19 8.45 -42.28
N GLY A 101 4.87 8.10 -43.37
CA GLY A 101 6.32 8.32 -43.53
C GLY A 101 7.16 7.11 -43.13
N GLU A 102 8.49 7.30 -43.10
CA GLU A 102 9.42 6.26 -42.64
C GLU A 102 9.27 6.01 -41.14
N LEU A 103 9.12 4.74 -40.77
CA LEU A 103 9.02 4.30 -39.39
C LEU A 103 10.27 3.53 -39.02
N ASP A 104 10.94 3.91 -37.93
CA ASP A 104 11.92 3.06 -37.25
C ASP A 104 11.18 2.21 -36.19
N PRO A 105 10.97 0.90 -36.44
CA PRO A 105 10.24 0.05 -35.49
C PRO A 105 11.00 -0.13 -34.17
N ALA A 106 12.33 -0.09 -34.20
CA ALA A 106 13.13 -0.25 -33.00
C ALA A 106 13.04 0.99 -32.11
N ALA A 107 12.97 2.20 -32.70
CA ALA A 107 12.70 3.42 -31.96
C ALA A 107 11.30 3.42 -31.32
N LEU A 108 10.28 2.96 -32.07
CA LEU A 108 8.92 2.85 -31.54
C LEU A 108 8.85 1.90 -30.33
N TRP A 109 9.47 0.73 -30.43
CA TRP A 109 9.54 -0.22 -29.32
C TRP A 109 10.25 0.33 -28.10
N ARG A 110 11.40 1.01 -28.28
CA ARG A 110 12.12 1.65 -27.17
C ARG A 110 11.28 2.72 -26.48
N ALA A 111 10.56 3.53 -27.25
CA ALA A 111 9.68 4.57 -26.70
C ALA A 111 8.52 3.97 -25.91
N ALA A 112 7.89 2.91 -26.42
CA ALA A 112 6.83 2.20 -25.72
C ALA A 112 7.35 1.55 -24.42
N ALA A 113 8.51 0.90 -24.46
CA ALA A 113 9.12 0.28 -23.30
C ALA A 113 9.55 1.29 -22.22
N ALA A 114 9.87 2.53 -22.60
CA ALA A 114 10.22 3.58 -21.64
C ALA A 114 9.00 4.18 -20.90
N LEU A 115 7.79 3.96 -21.42
CA LEU A 115 6.52 4.45 -20.87
C LEU A 115 5.88 3.46 -19.88
N LEU A 116 6.31 2.19 -19.92
CA LEU A 116 5.81 1.08 -19.09
C LEU A 116 6.75 0.82 -17.91
#